data_AF-A0A6A3JDE3-F1
#
_entry.id   AF-A0A6A3JDE3-F1
#
_cell.length_a   1.000
_cell.length_b   1.000
_cell.length_c   1.000
_cell.angle_alpha   90.00
_cell.angle_beta   90.00
_cell.angle_gamma   90.00
#
_symmetry.space_group_name_H-M   'P 1'
#
loop_
_entity.id
_entity.type
_entity.pdbx_description
1 polymer ?
#
loop_
_entity_poly.entity_id
_entity_poly.type
_entity_poly.pdbx_seq_one_letter_code
_entity_poly.pdbx_strand_id
1 'polypeptide(L)'
;MKLTLATTFVAFLTSAAAQRAPIQARNSSDGSTLVFKILQLADLHISGIPTVGCGGSVPTGMSSENCSEELTYQFMEQLLDVEEPDFIAFTGDNVQVYGPSSQQRAVDAVTKAAEERRIPYGMVFGNHDQEGEFPREKIVEMVSEKNHSY
;
A
#
# COMPACT_ATOMS: atom_id res chain seq x y z
N MET A 1 65.80 19.04 1.07
CA MET A 1 64.38 19.31 0.76
C MET A 1 63.56 18.14 1.27
N LYS A 2 62.78 18.30 2.35
CA LYS A 2 61.84 17.28 2.83
C LYS A 2 60.50 17.54 2.16
N LEU A 3 60.02 16.60 1.34
CA LEU A 3 58.68 16.66 0.77
C LEU A 3 57.73 15.89 1.70
N THR A 4 56.87 16.62 2.39
CA THR A 4 55.82 16.03 3.23
C THR A 4 54.64 15.70 2.33
N LEU A 5 54.33 14.42 2.16
CA LEU A 5 53.12 13.99 1.46
C LEU A 5 51.92 14.21 2.39
N ALA A 6 51.02 15.12 2.04
CA ALA A 6 49.73 15.29 2.71
C ALA A 6 48.74 14.27 2.11
N THR A 7 48.36 13.27 2.90
CA THR A 7 47.35 12.28 2.49
C THR A 7 45.97 12.84 2.84
N THR A 8 45.21 13.25 1.83
CA THR A 8 43.81 13.68 1.99
C THR A 8 42.94 12.43 2.20
N PHE A 9 42.36 12.27 3.40
CA PHE A 9 41.34 11.26 3.65
C PHE A 9 40.00 11.74 3.08
N VAL A 10 39.51 11.07 2.03
CA VAL A 10 38.12 11.22 1.57
C VAL A 10 37.27 10.25 2.37
N ALA A 11 36.44 10.77 3.26
CA ALA A 11 35.46 9.96 3.98
C ALA A 11 34.30 9.63 3.03
N PHE A 12 34.21 8.37 2.61
CA PHE A 12 33.01 7.86 1.96
C PHE A 12 31.91 7.71 3.00
N LEU A 13 30.95 8.64 3.02
CA LEU A 13 29.69 8.46 3.72
C LEU A 13 28.88 7.43 2.94
N THR A 14 28.94 6.17 3.36
CA THR A 14 28.00 5.16 2.89
C THR A 14 26.63 5.51 3.47
N SER A 15 25.73 6.03 2.64
CA SER A 15 24.31 6.02 2.99
C SER A 15 23.86 4.56 2.96
N ALA A 16 23.86 3.90 4.11
CA ALA A 16 23.05 2.71 4.26
C ALA A 16 21.60 3.17 4.09
N ALA A 17 20.95 2.78 2.99
CA ALA A 17 19.50 2.90 2.91
C ALA A 17 18.95 2.27 4.19
N ALA A 18 18.21 3.04 4.99
CA ALA A 18 17.72 2.57 6.26
C ALA A 18 16.80 1.37 6.00
N GLN A 19 17.30 0.17 6.30
CA GLN A 19 16.51 -1.05 6.18
C GLN A 19 15.30 -0.92 7.11
N ARG A 20 14.08 -1.07 6.57
CA ARG A 20 12.84 -1.02 7.37
C ARG A 20 12.93 -2.03 8.51
N ALA A 21 12.34 -1.68 9.65
CA ALA A 21 12.31 -2.56 10.80
C ALA A 21 11.67 -3.90 10.42
N PRO A 22 12.25 -5.06 10.82
CA PRO A 22 11.66 -6.36 10.54
C PRO A 22 10.23 -6.43 11.08
N ILE A 23 9.34 -6.99 10.27
CA ILE A 23 7.97 -7.30 10.70
C ILE A 23 8.06 -8.51 11.63
N GLN A 24 7.41 -8.43 12.79
CA GLN A 24 7.49 -9.47 13.83
C GLN A 24 6.11 -10.07 14.08
N ALA A 25 6.09 -11.37 14.36
CA ALA A 25 4.91 -12.02 14.92
C ALA A 25 4.68 -11.52 16.36
N ARG A 26 3.40 -11.45 16.75
CA ARG A 26 2.99 -11.11 18.12
C ARG A 26 2.73 -12.37 18.94
N ASN A 27 2.74 -12.25 20.26
CA ASN A 27 2.32 -13.35 21.13
C ASN A 27 0.79 -13.54 21.04
N SER A 28 0.33 -14.79 21.17
CA SER A 28 -1.09 -15.11 21.40
C SER A 28 -1.59 -14.47 22.70
N SER A 29 -2.91 -14.38 22.86
CA SER A 29 -3.53 -13.78 24.05
C SER A 29 -3.14 -14.48 25.36
N ASP A 30 -2.84 -15.78 25.31
CA ASP A 30 -2.36 -16.59 26.44
C ASP A 30 -0.81 -16.65 26.52
N GLY A 31 -0.10 -16.02 25.59
CA GLY A 31 1.37 -15.99 25.52
C GLY A 31 2.03 -17.34 25.19
N SER A 32 1.27 -18.36 24.81
CA SER A 32 1.78 -19.71 24.58
C SER A 32 2.37 -19.92 23.18
N THR A 33 1.97 -19.08 22.21
CA THR A 33 2.33 -19.21 20.80
C THR A 33 2.60 -17.84 20.16
N LEU A 34 3.28 -17.84 19.02
CA LEU A 34 3.37 -16.67 18.16
C LEU A 34 2.26 -16.72 17.11
N VAL A 35 1.68 -15.56 16.83
CA VAL A 35 0.62 -15.37 15.84
C VAL A 35 1.06 -14.28 14.88
N PHE A 36 0.80 -14.51 13.60
CA PHE A 36 0.98 -13.54 12.54
C PHE A 36 -0.21 -13.64 11.58
N LYS A 37 -1.05 -12.61 11.54
CA LYS A 37 -2.25 -12.58 10.70
C LYS A 37 -2.00 -11.71 9.47
N ILE A 38 -2.28 -12.28 8.29
CA ILE A 38 -2.22 -11.58 7.02
C ILE A 38 -3.65 -11.36 6.53
N LEU A 39 -4.01 -10.11 6.21
CA LEU A 39 -5.22 -9.79 5.47
C LEU A 39 -4.88 -9.65 3.99
N GLN A 40 -5.49 -10.46 3.14
CA GLN A 40 -5.33 -10.36 1.69
C GLN A 40 -6.47 -9.55 1.09
N LEU A 41 -6.14 -8.54 0.27
CA LEU A 41 -7.08 -7.72 -0.48
C LEU A 41 -6.70 -7.78 -1.97
N ALA A 42 -7.69 -7.97 -2.83
CA ALA A 42 -7.51 -8.08 -4.29
C ALA A 42 -8.69 -7.40 -4.99
N ASP A 43 -8.49 -7.01 -6.25
CA ASP A 43 -9.55 -6.54 -7.15
C ASP A 43 -10.38 -5.39 -6.52
N LEU A 44 -9.70 -4.46 -5.85
CA LEU A 44 -10.34 -3.32 -5.21
C LEU A 44 -10.75 -2.24 -6.22
N HIS A 45 -10.01 -2.14 -7.35
CA HIS A 45 -10.30 -1.21 -8.44
C HIS A 45 -10.52 0.25 -8.00
N ILE A 46 -9.72 0.72 -7.05
CA ILE A 46 -9.87 2.06 -6.47
C ILE A 46 -9.48 3.16 -7.48
N SER A 47 -10.35 4.14 -7.65
CA SER A 47 -10.11 5.36 -8.45
C SER A 47 -9.66 6.56 -7.61
N GLY A 48 -9.87 6.51 -6.29
CA GLY A 48 -9.63 7.59 -5.36
C GLY A 48 -10.72 8.68 -5.37
N ILE A 49 -11.92 8.36 -5.85
CA ILE A 49 -13.08 9.25 -5.94
C ILE A 49 -14.27 8.56 -5.24
N PRO A 50 -14.59 8.91 -3.98
CA PRO A 50 -15.59 8.21 -3.17
C PRO A 50 -17.00 8.13 -3.78
N THR A 51 -17.32 9.06 -4.69
CA THR A 51 -18.63 9.16 -5.34
C THR A 51 -18.74 8.38 -6.65
N VAL A 52 -17.69 7.67 -7.09
CA VAL A 52 -17.78 6.79 -8.26
C VAL A 52 -18.76 5.67 -7.96
N GLY A 53 -19.79 5.56 -8.80
CA GLY A 53 -20.83 4.56 -8.64
C GLY A 53 -20.42 3.17 -9.10
N CYS A 54 -21.11 2.14 -8.63
CA CYS A 54 -20.80 0.73 -8.92
C CYS A 54 -21.12 0.27 -10.36
N GLY A 55 -21.53 1.18 -11.24
CA GLY A 55 -21.93 0.86 -12.62
C GLY A 55 -23.02 -0.21 -12.68
N GLY A 56 -22.78 -1.28 -13.43
CA GLY A 56 -23.70 -2.43 -13.54
C GLY A 56 -23.59 -3.44 -12.40
N SER A 57 -22.61 -3.28 -11.50
CA SER A 57 -22.28 -4.24 -10.43
C SER A 57 -22.93 -3.88 -9.09
N VAL A 58 -24.10 -3.25 -9.12
CA VAL A 58 -24.84 -2.87 -7.91
C VAL A 58 -25.27 -4.16 -7.17
N PRO A 59 -24.97 -4.30 -5.87
CA PRO A 59 -25.38 -5.47 -5.08
C PRO A 59 -26.89 -5.70 -5.10
N THR A 60 -27.28 -6.97 -5.06
CA THR A 60 -28.71 -7.34 -5.03
C THR A 60 -29.40 -6.73 -3.81
N GLY A 61 -30.51 -6.02 -4.03
CA GLY A 61 -31.26 -5.35 -2.96
C GLY A 61 -30.78 -3.93 -2.63
N MET A 62 -29.79 -3.40 -3.36
CA MET A 62 -29.31 -2.02 -3.22
C MET A 62 -29.74 -1.15 -4.41
N SER A 63 -30.08 0.12 -4.16
CA SER A 63 -30.26 1.13 -5.22
C SER A 63 -28.91 1.58 -5.76
N SER A 64 -28.79 1.84 -7.06
CA SER A 64 -27.56 2.34 -7.68
C SER A 64 -27.09 3.67 -7.07
N GLU A 65 -28.02 4.52 -6.62
CA GLU A 65 -27.72 5.80 -5.96
C GLU A 65 -27.02 5.62 -4.60
N ASN A 66 -27.17 4.44 -3.98
CA ASN A 66 -26.55 4.11 -2.70
C ASN A 66 -25.25 3.32 -2.85
N CYS A 67 -24.82 3.02 -4.08
CA CYS A 67 -23.64 2.20 -4.33
C CYS A 67 -22.51 3.05 -4.90
N SER A 68 -21.47 3.28 -4.11
CA SER A 68 -20.26 3.98 -4.56
C SER A 68 -18.98 3.40 -3.95
N GLU A 69 -17.83 3.82 -4.48
CA GLU A 69 -16.49 3.47 -4.01
C GLU A 69 -16.30 3.70 -2.50
N GLU A 70 -17.00 4.68 -1.92
CA GLU A 70 -17.05 4.92 -0.47
C GLU A 70 -17.46 3.67 0.34
N LEU A 71 -18.34 2.81 -0.19
CA LEU A 71 -18.70 1.56 0.48
C LEU A 71 -17.52 0.58 0.57
N THR A 72 -16.64 0.56 -0.44
CA THR A 72 -15.41 -0.24 -0.40
C THR A 72 -14.47 0.27 0.67
N TYR A 73 -14.31 1.60 0.81
CA TYR A 73 -13.52 2.17 1.90
C TYR A 73 -14.08 1.81 3.27
N GLN A 74 -15.39 1.99 3.48
CA GLN A 74 -16.03 1.63 4.74
C GLN A 74 -15.91 0.14 5.06
N PHE A 75 -16.02 -0.72 4.06
CA PHE A 75 -15.82 -2.15 4.21
C PHE A 75 -14.38 -2.47 4.62
N MET A 76 -13.37 -1.89 3.96
CA MET A 76 -11.96 -2.08 4.31
C MET A 76 -11.66 -1.59 5.74
N GLU A 77 -12.17 -0.43 6.12
CA GLU A 77 -12.01 0.12 7.48
C GLU A 77 -12.57 -0.84 8.53
N GLN A 78 -13.81 -1.31 8.35
CA GLN A 78 -14.45 -2.27 9.25
C GLN A 78 -13.72 -3.61 9.29
N LEU A 79 -13.26 -4.09 8.13
CA LEU A 79 -12.55 -5.36 8.02
C LEU A 79 -11.22 -5.30 8.79
N LEU A 80 -10.49 -4.19 8.70
CA LEU A 80 -9.26 -3.97 9.45
C LEU A 80 -9.50 -3.88 10.96
N ASP A 81 -10.60 -3.27 11.38
CA ASP A 81 -10.99 -3.19 12.79
C ASP A 81 -11.38 -4.56 13.37
N VAL A 82 -12.04 -5.40 12.59
CA VAL A 82 -12.46 -6.74 13.02
C VAL A 82 -11.31 -7.73 12.99
N GLU A 83 -10.50 -7.71 11.92
CA GLU A 83 -9.45 -8.70 11.74
C GLU A 83 -8.17 -8.36 12.50
N GLU A 84 -7.86 -7.09 12.75
CA GLU A 84 -6.62 -6.66 13.41
C GLU A 84 -5.37 -7.39 12.82
N PRO A 85 -5.11 -7.27 11.49
CA PRO A 85 -4.02 -7.99 10.85
C PRO A 85 -2.66 -7.40 11.23
N ASP A 86 -1.64 -8.25 11.24
CA ASP A 86 -0.25 -7.87 11.42
C ASP A 86 0.41 -7.43 10.10
N PHE A 87 -0.20 -7.78 8.96
CA PHE A 87 0.24 -7.40 7.62
C PHE A 87 -0.92 -7.41 6.61
N ILE A 88 -0.86 -6.53 5.61
CA ILE A 88 -1.80 -6.53 4.48
C ILE A 88 -1.07 -6.93 3.19
N ALA A 89 -1.64 -7.90 2.47
CA ALA A 89 -1.19 -8.28 1.14
C ALA A 89 -2.18 -7.77 0.08
N PHE A 90 -1.79 -6.73 -0.65
CA PHE A 90 -2.50 -6.25 -1.83
C PHE A 90 -2.09 -7.09 -3.04
N THR A 91 -3.00 -7.91 -3.56
CA THR A 91 -2.65 -8.99 -4.50
C THR A 91 -2.99 -8.73 -5.97
N GLY A 92 -3.30 -7.50 -6.34
CA GLY A 92 -3.49 -7.08 -7.74
C GLY A 92 -4.83 -6.40 -7.97
N ASP A 93 -4.91 -5.69 -9.09
CA ASP A 93 -6.05 -4.86 -9.50
C ASP A 93 -6.55 -3.96 -8.36
N ASN A 94 -5.57 -3.29 -7.74
CA ASN A 94 -5.76 -2.45 -6.56
C ASN A 94 -6.37 -1.10 -6.96
N VAL A 95 -5.94 -0.55 -8.10
CA VAL A 95 -6.43 0.73 -8.65
C VAL A 95 -7.00 0.56 -10.05
N GLN A 96 -7.92 1.46 -10.44
CA GLN A 96 -8.44 1.54 -11.80
C GLN A 96 -8.57 3.00 -12.25
N VAL A 97 -7.50 3.51 -12.88
CA VAL A 97 -7.45 4.88 -13.41
C VAL A 97 -6.65 4.93 -14.71
N TYR A 98 -6.89 5.96 -15.53
CA TYR A 98 -6.36 6.05 -16.90
C TYR A 98 -5.41 7.23 -17.13
N GLY A 99 -4.65 7.64 -16.10
CA GLY A 99 -3.66 8.69 -16.30
C GLY A 99 -2.76 9.00 -15.11
N PRO A 100 -1.57 9.61 -15.36
CA PRO A 100 -0.57 9.89 -14.33
C PRO A 100 -1.07 10.76 -13.16
N SER A 101 -1.94 11.74 -13.45
CA SER A 101 -2.47 12.66 -12.44
C SER A 101 -3.48 12.01 -11.49
N SER A 102 -4.09 10.89 -11.91
CA SER A 102 -5.01 10.10 -11.09
C SER A 102 -4.35 8.94 -10.37
N GLN A 103 -3.20 8.45 -10.87
CA GLN A 103 -2.50 7.30 -10.29
C GLN A 103 -2.12 7.54 -8.83
N GLN A 104 -1.47 8.68 -8.56
CA GLN A 104 -1.04 9.02 -7.19
C GLN A 104 -2.24 9.04 -6.23
N ARG A 105 -3.34 9.70 -6.62
CA ARG A 105 -4.56 9.76 -5.81
C ARG A 105 -5.13 8.38 -5.53
N ALA A 106 -5.18 7.51 -6.54
CA ALA A 106 -5.71 6.15 -6.39
C ALA A 106 -4.81 5.29 -5.48
N VAL A 107 -3.49 5.37 -5.66
CA VAL A 107 -2.50 4.71 -4.78
C VAL A 107 -2.60 5.25 -3.35
N ASP A 108 -2.73 6.56 -3.18
CA ASP A 108 -2.93 7.18 -1.87
C ASP A 108 -4.21 6.68 -1.19
N ALA A 109 -5.30 6.55 -1.94
CA ALA A 109 -6.58 6.08 -1.42
C ALA A 109 -6.55 4.60 -1.04
N VAL A 110 -6.02 3.72 -1.90
CA VAL A 110 -6.02 2.27 -1.64
C VAL A 110 -5.11 1.89 -0.47
N THR A 111 -4.01 2.63 -0.23
CA THR A 111 -3.11 2.38 0.89
C THR A 111 -3.46 3.16 2.16
N LYS A 112 -4.43 4.08 2.11
CA LYS A 112 -4.76 5.00 3.21
C LYS A 112 -5.02 4.27 4.52
N ALA A 113 -5.90 3.28 4.50
CA ALA A 113 -6.32 2.56 5.69
C ALA A 113 -5.15 1.84 6.40
N ALA A 114 -4.20 1.31 5.61
CA ALA A 114 -2.99 0.67 6.11
C ALA A 114 -2.01 1.71 6.69
N GLU A 115 -1.78 2.81 5.98
CA GLU A 115 -0.88 3.89 6.40
C GLU A 115 -1.36 4.56 7.70
N GLU A 116 -2.65 4.87 7.81
CA GLU A 116 -3.23 5.51 9.01
C GLU A 116 -3.15 4.61 10.24
N ARG A 117 -3.33 3.29 10.07
CA ARG A 117 -3.19 2.28 11.13
C ARG A 117 -1.75 1.83 11.38
N ARG A 118 -0.80 2.28 10.55
CA ARG A 118 0.60 1.86 10.58
C ARG A 118 0.80 0.35 10.41
N ILE A 119 -0.10 -0.30 9.67
CA ILE A 119 -0.02 -1.73 9.39
C ILE A 119 0.95 -1.90 8.20
N PRO A 120 2.01 -2.71 8.34
CA PRO A 120 2.92 -2.96 7.23
C PRO A 120 2.17 -3.70 6.11
N TYR A 121 2.48 -3.37 4.86
CA TYR A 121 1.81 -4.00 3.73
C TYR A 121 2.76 -4.20 2.55
N GLY A 122 2.43 -5.16 1.70
CA GLY A 122 3.09 -5.40 0.43
C GLY A 122 2.06 -5.33 -0.70
N MET A 123 2.49 -4.85 -1.86
CA MET A 123 1.63 -4.70 -3.03
C MET A 123 2.24 -5.34 -4.25
N VAL A 124 1.48 -6.23 -4.88
CA VAL A 124 1.73 -6.69 -6.25
C VAL A 124 0.67 -6.10 -7.18
N PHE A 125 1.05 -5.90 -8.44
CA PHE A 125 0.22 -5.20 -9.41
C PHE A 125 -0.35 -6.17 -10.44
N GLY A 126 -1.67 -6.09 -10.64
CA GLY A 126 -2.44 -6.76 -11.67
C GLY A 126 -2.40 -6.02 -13.02
N ASN A 127 -3.35 -6.31 -13.89
CA ASN A 127 -3.42 -5.70 -15.22
C ASN A 127 -4.05 -4.30 -15.21
N HIS A 128 -4.98 -4.02 -14.29
CA HIS A 128 -5.64 -2.71 -14.20
C HIS A 128 -4.76 -1.65 -13.53
N ASP A 129 -3.82 -2.07 -12.69
CA ASP A 129 -2.91 -1.16 -11.99
C ASP A 129 -2.00 -0.36 -12.94
N GLN A 130 -1.73 -0.87 -14.16
CA GLN A 130 -0.80 -0.30 -15.14
C GLN A 130 -1.51 0.26 -16.40
N GLU A 131 -2.80 0.58 -16.32
CA GLU A 131 -3.53 1.18 -17.44
C GLU A 131 -3.17 2.67 -17.66
N GLY A 132 -3.54 3.24 -18.81
CA GLY A 132 -3.36 4.68 -19.08
C GLY A 132 -1.93 5.14 -19.36
N GLU A 133 -1.09 4.28 -19.95
CA GLU A 133 0.31 4.54 -20.30
C GLU A 133 1.21 4.90 -19.11
N PHE A 134 0.79 4.57 -17.89
CA PHE A 134 1.59 4.81 -16.70
C PHE A 134 2.61 3.68 -16.46
N PRO A 135 3.93 3.97 -16.38
CA PRO A 135 4.94 2.91 -16.23
C PRO A 135 4.84 2.20 -14.88
N ARG A 136 4.97 0.86 -14.89
CA ARG A 136 4.94 0.02 -13.67
C ARG A 136 6.00 0.46 -12.66
N GLU A 137 7.16 0.86 -13.13
CA GLU A 137 8.29 1.31 -12.32
C GLU A 137 7.94 2.57 -11.52
N LYS A 138 7.08 3.44 -12.06
CA LYS A 138 6.59 4.61 -11.35
C LYS A 138 5.60 4.26 -10.24
N ILE A 139 4.81 3.20 -10.43
CA ILE A 139 3.94 2.68 -9.35
C ILE A 139 4.81 2.07 -8.24
N VAL A 140 5.84 1.31 -8.58
CA VAL A 140 6.82 0.78 -7.61
C VAL A 140 7.44 1.91 -6.81
N GLU A 141 7.88 2.99 -7.47
CA GLU A 141 8.44 4.18 -6.82
C GLU A 141 7.43 4.80 -5.84
N MET A 142 6.21 5.11 -6.30
CA MET A 142 5.14 5.68 -5.47
C MET A 142 4.83 4.84 -4.22
N VAL A 143 4.76 3.52 -4.37
CA VAL A 143 4.45 2.60 -3.27
C VAL A 143 5.65 2.48 -2.32
N SER A 144 6.87 2.43 -2.85
CA SER A 144 8.11 2.31 -2.04
C SER A 144 8.36 3.52 -1.13
N GLU A 145 7.87 4.70 -1.53
CA GLU A 145 7.96 5.95 -0.76
C GLU A 145 7.00 6.00 0.45
N LYS A 146 6.00 5.10 0.53
CA LYS A 146 4.99 5.07 1.61
C LYS A 146 5.59 4.59 2.93
N ASN A 147 5.10 5.06 4.08
CA ASN A 147 5.77 4.80 5.36
C ASN A 147 5.67 3.36 5.83
N HIS A 148 4.67 2.61 5.39
CA HIS A 148 4.40 1.23 5.82
C HIS A 148 4.38 0.22 4.66
N SER A 149 4.79 0.60 3.45
CA SER A 149 5.04 -0.35 2.37
C SER A 149 6.31 -1.16 2.59
N TYR A 150 6.31 -2.46 2.33
CA TYR A 150 7.46 -3.37 2.48
C TYR A 150 7.82 -4.06 1.17
#